data_AF-A0A0R3QTC5-F1
#
_entry.id   AF-A0A0R3QTC5-F1
#
_cell.length_a   1.000
_cell.length_b   1.000
_cell.length_c   1.000
_cell.angle_alpha   90.00
_cell.angle_beta   90.00
_cell.angle_gamma   90.00
#
_symmetry.space_group_name_H-M   'P 1'
#
loop_
_entity.id
_entity.type
_entity.pdbx_description
1 polymer ?
#
loop_
_entity_poly.entity_id
_entity_poly.type
_entity_poly.pdbx_seq_one_letter_code
_entity_poly.pdbx_strand_id
1 'polypeptide(L)'
;MMDFFEERGIECRMFVQNEGDVVFIPSGAAHQVQNINSCVKIAEDFVAAEGIAYTVAVTNELRFLRTKDDLVQVDKLLHFACAAAAAVLQNSEPGLVTSSLPQ
;
A
#
# COMPACT_ATOMS: atom_id res chain seq x y z
N MET A 1 -6.07 -12.12 -25.51
CA MET A 1 -6.05 -11.76 -24.07
C MET A 1 -6.44 -10.31 -23.87
N MET A 2 -5.94 -9.38 -24.68
CA MET A 2 -6.44 -7.99 -24.68
C MET A 2 -7.94 -7.92 -24.98
N ASP A 3 -8.43 -8.70 -25.94
CA ASP A 3 -9.85 -8.75 -26.31
C ASP A 3 -10.78 -9.05 -25.09
N PHE A 4 -10.37 -9.94 -24.18
CA PHE A 4 -11.15 -10.26 -22.97
C PHE A 4 -11.31 -9.07 -22.02
N PHE A 5 -10.26 -8.26 -21.87
CA PHE A 5 -10.26 -7.09 -21.00
C PHE A 5 -11.02 -5.93 -21.65
N GLU A 6 -10.81 -5.71 -22.95
CA GLU A 6 -11.54 -4.70 -23.72
C GLU A 6 -13.05 -4.95 -23.72
N GLU A 7 -13.49 -6.20 -23.90
CA GLU A 7 -14.91 -6.60 -23.79
C GLU A 7 -15.52 -6.29 -22.43
N ARG A 8 -14.71 -6.20 -21.37
CA ARG A 8 -15.12 -5.85 -20.00
C ARG A 8 -14.94 -4.37 -19.67
N GLY A 9 -14.49 -3.56 -20.63
CA GLY A 9 -14.18 -2.15 -20.42
C GLY A 9 -12.95 -1.92 -19.54
N ILE A 10 -12.04 -2.90 -19.45
CA ILE A 10 -10.81 -2.81 -18.67
C ILE A 10 -9.69 -2.31 -19.59
N GLU A 11 -9.11 -1.16 -19.26
CA GLU A 11 -7.96 -0.61 -19.96
C GLU A 11 -6.65 -1.17 -19.37
N CYS A 12 -5.84 -1.83 -20.21
CA CYS A 12 -4.51 -2.30 -19.82
C CYS A 12 -3.42 -1.39 -20.41
N ARG A 13 -2.61 -0.78 -19.55
CA ARG A 13 -1.45 0.01 -19.98
C ARG A 13 -0.17 -0.80 -19.83
N MET A 14 0.66 -0.76 -20.87
CA MET A 14 1.95 -1.46 -20.90
C MET A 14 3.08 -0.45 -21.05
N PHE A 15 4.19 -0.71 -20.38
CA PHE A 15 5.43 0.05 -20.53
C PHE A 15 6.62 -0.90 -20.36
N VAL A 16 7.78 -0.50 -20.89
CA VAL A 16 9.04 -1.23 -20.75
C VAL A 16 9.84 -0.55 -19.63
N GLN A 17 10.27 -1.33 -18.65
CA GLN A 17 11.24 -0.90 -17.64
C GLN A 17 12.66 -1.29 -18.12
N ASN A 18 13.56 -0.33 -18.23
CA ASN A 18 14.96 -0.53 -18.57
C ASN A 18 15.85 -0.61 -17.32
N GLU A 19 17.12 -0.95 -17.52
CA GLU A 19 18.11 -0.91 -16.44
C GLU A 19 18.24 0.52 -15.89
N GLY A 20 18.19 0.66 -14.56
CA GLY A 20 18.23 1.96 -13.87
C GLY A 20 16.87 2.63 -13.68
N ASP A 21 15.81 2.18 -14.36
CA ASP A 21 14.47 2.74 -14.19
C ASP A 21 13.84 2.34 -12.85
N VAL A 22 13.19 3.30 -12.20
CA VAL A 22 12.37 3.09 -11.01
C VAL A 22 10.90 3.19 -11.39
N VAL A 23 10.12 2.21 -10.94
CA VAL A 23 8.68 2.11 -11.22
C VAL A 23 7.93 2.17 -9.90
N PHE A 24 7.03 3.15 -9.78
CA PHE A 24 6.10 3.25 -8.65
C PHE A 24 4.76 2.64 -9.03
N ILE A 25 4.33 1.64 -8.26
CA ILE A 25 3.02 1.01 -8.40
C ILE A 25 2.12 1.50 -7.25
N PRO A 26 1.00 2.19 -7.54
CA PRO A 26 0.13 2.69 -6.48
C PRO A 26 -0.68 1.57 -5.82
N SER A 27 -1.09 1.80 -4.57
CA SER A 27 -1.93 0.88 -3.80
C SER A 27 -3.19 0.49 -4.56
N GLY A 28 -3.42 -0.81 -4.71
CA GLY A 28 -4.60 -1.36 -5.39
C GLY A 28 -4.49 -1.45 -6.92
N ALA A 29 -3.37 -1.01 -7.53
CA ALA A 29 -3.16 -1.23 -8.96
C ALA A 29 -2.77 -2.70 -9.24
N ALA A 30 -3.69 -3.42 -9.88
CA ALA A 30 -3.38 -4.72 -10.45
C ALA A 30 -2.33 -4.56 -11.56
N HIS A 31 -1.26 -5.33 -11.49
CA HIS A 31 -0.18 -5.28 -12.46
C HIS A 31 0.40 -6.67 -12.71
N GLN A 32 0.95 -6.85 -13.91
CA GLN A 32 1.63 -8.08 -14.32
C GLN A 32 2.99 -7.72 -14.90
N VAL A 33 3.99 -8.55 -14.61
CA VAL A 33 5.37 -8.35 -15.04
C VAL A 33 5.80 -9.51 -15.93
N GLN A 34 6.39 -9.18 -17.08
CA GLN A 34 7.06 -10.14 -17.95
C GLN A 34 8.52 -9.71 -18.11
N ASN A 35 9.45 -10.64 -17.86
CA ASN A 35 10.87 -10.41 -18.14
C ASN A 35 11.13 -10.68 -19.62
N ILE A 36 11.48 -9.64 -20.38
CA ILE A 36 11.78 -9.72 -21.81
C ILE A 36 13.21 -10.26 -22.04
N ASN A 37 14.11 -10.01 -21.09
CA ASN A 37 15.48 -10.50 -21.04
C ASN A 37 15.77 -11.13 -19.66
N SER A 38 16.99 -11.65 -19.45
CA SER A 38 17.47 -11.95 -18.11
C SER A 38 17.55 -10.67 -17.28
N CYS A 39 16.80 -10.59 -16.18
CA CYS A 39 16.68 -9.40 -15.34
C CYS A 39 16.83 -9.76 -13.86
N VAL A 40 17.45 -8.87 -13.09
CA VAL A 40 17.39 -8.86 -11.62
C VAL A 40 16.64 -7.60 -11.22
N LYS A 41 15.72 -7.72 -10.26
CA LYS A 41 14.90 -6.61 -9.76
C LYS A 41 14.94 -6.58 -8.23
N ILE A 42 14.91 -5.38 -7.67
CA ILE A 42 14.70 -5.14 -6.25
C ILE A 42 13.36 -4.41 -6.15
N ALA A 43 12.51 -4.87 -5.24
CA ALA A 43 11.22 -4.26 -4.95
C ALA A 43 11.10 -4.07 -3.44
N GLU A 44 10.49 -2.96 -3.04
CA GLU A 44 10.18 -2.66 -1.64
C GLU A 44 8.74 -2.13 -1.58
N ASP A 45 7.94 -2.73 -0.71
CA ASP A 45 6.57 -2.31 -0.47
C ASP A 45 6.53 -1.26 0.65
N PHE A 46 5.76 -0.19 0.45
CA PHE A 46 5.55 0.83 1.47
C PHE A 46 4.10 1.32 1.47
N VAL A 47 3.68 1.94 2.58
CA VAL A 47 2.35 2.56 2.69
C VAL A 47 2.53 4.06 2.85
N ALA A 48 2.15 4.80 1.81
CA ALA A 48 2.03 6.26 1.85
C ALA A 48 0.68 6.68 2.43
N ALA A 49 0.61 7.89 3.01
CA ALA A 49 -0.62 8.42 3.60
C ALA A 49 -1.77 8.49 2.58
N GLU A 50 -1.45 8.89 1.34
CA GLU A 50 -2.37 9.02 0.21
C GLU A 50 -2.98 7.67 -0.21
N GLY A 51 -2.29 6.56 0.06
CA GLY A 51 -2.69 5.20 -0.31
C GLY A 51 -3.42 4.43 0.79
N ILE A 52 -3.50 4.93 2.02
CA ILE A 52 -3.99 4.16 3.19
C ILE A 52 -5.39 3.58 2.94
N ALA A 53 -6.33 4.38 2.43
CA ALA A 53 -7.70 3.95 2.22
C ALA A 53 -7.77 2.76 1.24
N TYR A 54 -7.03 2.82 0.14
CA TYR A 54 -6.95 1.73 -0.84
C TYR A 54 -6.24 0.50 -0.28
N THR A 55 -5.12 0.68 0.44
CA THR A 55 -4.39 -0.42 1.08
C THR A 55 -5.27 -1.18 2.07
N VAL A 56 -6.04 -0.47 2.91
CA VAL A 56 -6.98 -1.07 3.87
C VAL A 56 -8.12 -1.79 3.14
N ALA A 57 -8.68 -1.19 2.08
CA ALA A 57 -9.75 -1.80 1.30
C ALA A 57 -9.30 -3.14 0.68
N VAL A 58 -8.17 -3.15 -0.04
CA VAL A 58 -7.61 -4.36 -0.66
C VAL A 58 -7.22 -5.40 0.39
N THR A 59 -6.63 -4.95 1.51
CA THR A 59 -6.31 -5.83 2.65
C THR A 59 -7.53 -6.57 3.18
N ASN A 60 -8.66 -5.87 3.31
CA ASN A 60 -9.91 -6.44 3.79
C ASN A 60 -10.53 -7.38 2.75
N GLU A 61 -10.55 -6.98 1.48
CA GLU A 61 -11.08 -7.79 0.38
C GLU A 61 -10.33 -9.11 0.27
N LEU A 62 -9.00 -9.08 0.33
CA LEU A 62 -8.14 -10.25 0.19
C LEU A 62 -7.85 -10.94 1.54
N ARG A 63 -8.54 -10.56 2.61
CA ARG A 63 -8.30 -11.10 3.97
C ARG A 63 -8.42 -12.62 4.01
N PHE A 64 -9.31 -13.20 3.22
CA PHE A 64 -9.51 -14.65 3.12
C PHE A 64 -8.37 -15.37 2.40
N LEU A 65 -7.54 -14.64 1.64
CA LEU A 65 -6.35 -15.15 0.95
C LEU A 65 -5.06 -14.93 1.75
N ARG A 66 -5.13 -14.33 2.95
CA ARG A 66 -3.95 -14.08 3.79
C ARG A 66 -3.26 -15.40 4.13
N THR A 67 -2.09 -15.60 3.55
CA THR A 67 -1.12 -16.60 4.01
C THR A 67 -0.37 -16.06 5.23
N LYS A 68 0.42 -16.92 5.91
CA LYS A 68 1.12 -16.54 7.15
C LYS A 68 2.15 -15.41 6.98
N ASP A 69 2.56 -15.10 5.76
CA ASP A 69 3.64 -14.15 5.45
C ASP A 69 3.10 -12.84 4.86
N ASP A 70 2.03 -12.28 5.43
CA ASP A 70 1.57 -10.94 5.08
C ASP A 70 2.62 -9.89 5.52
N LEU A 71 3.41 -9.40 4.57
CA LEU A 71 4.60 -8.57 4.84
C LEU A 71 4.25 -7.14 5.28
N VAL A 72 3.13 -6.56 4.81
CA VAL A 72 2.81 -5.14 5.04
C VAL A 72 2.16 -4.89 6.40
N GLN A 73 1.43 -5.87 6.96
CA GLN A 73 0.77 -5.80 8.28
C GLN A 73 0.15 -4.42 8.59
N VAL A 74 -0.70 -3.93 7.69
CA VAL A 74 -1.19 -2.54 7.68
C VAL A 74 -1.77 -2.06 9.03
N ASP A 75 -2.45 -2.93 9.76
CA ASP A 75 -3.02 -2.60 11.08
C ASP A 75 -1.93 -2.21 12.10
N LYS A 76 -0.80 -2.93 12.09
CA LYS A 76 0.35 -2.61 12.97
C LYS A 76 1.01 -1.31 12.55
N LEU A 77 1.18 -1.11 11.24
CA LEU A 77 1.78 0.11 10.71
C LEU A 77 0.94 1.33 11.10
N LEU A 78 -0.38 1.27 10.93
CA LEU A 78 -1.30 2.33 11.31
C LEU A 78 -1.30 2.58 12.82
N HIS A 79 -1.24 1.52 13.63
CA HIS A 79 -1.11 1.67 15.08
C HIS A 79 0.15 2.46 15.47
N PHE A 80 1.31 2.10 14.93
CA PHE A 80 2.56 2.80 15.21
C PHE A 80 2.55 4.25 14.68
N ALA A 81 1.99 4.47 13.49
CA ALA A 81 1.86 5.81 12.92
C ALA A 81 0.99 6.73 13.80
N CYS A 82 -0.17 6.24 14.26
CA CYS A 82 -1.06 6.98 15.16
C CYS A 82 -0.41 7.25 16.52
N ALA A 83 0.29 6.26 17.10
CA ALA A 83 1.01 6.43 18.37
C ALA A 83 2.10 7.50 18.26
N ALA A 84 2.88 7.48 17.16
CA ALA A 84 3.89 8.49 16.89
C ALA A 84 3.29 9.88 16.72
N ALA A 85 2.20 10.01 15.94
CA ALA A 85 1.50 11.29 15.76
C ALA A 85 0.95 11.84 17.09
N ALA A 86 0.35 10.99 17.93
CA ALA A 86 -0.14 11.38 19.24
C ALA A 86 0.98 11.90 20.14
N ALA A 87 2.14 11.22 20.16
CA ALA A 87 3.30 11.65 20.94
C ALA A 87 3.84 13.01 20.48
N VAL A 88 3.88 13.27 19.16
CA VAL A 88 4.27 14.58 18.61
C VAL A 88 3.31 15.68 19.07
N LEU A 89 2.01 15.44 19.01
CA LEU A 89 1.00 16.41 19.45
C LEU A 89 1.08 16.70 20.95
N GLN A 90 1.27 15.68 21.78
CA GLN A 90 1.44 15.83 23.23
C GLN A 90 2.63 16.72 23.60
N ASN A 91 3.74 16.59 22.88
CA ASN A 91 4.93 17.39 23.09
C ASN A 91 4.81 18.82 22.54
N SER A 92 3.94 19.03 21.56
CA SER A 92 3.74 20.33 20.90
C SER A 92 2.70 21.19 21.63
N GLU A 93 1.67 20.57 22.22
CA GLU A 93 0.54 21.22 22.89
C GLU A 93 0.26 20.55 24.25
N PRO A 94 1.08 20.80 25.29
CA PRO A 94 0.98 20.08 26.57
C PRO A 94 -0.34 20.30 27.34
N GLY A 95 -1.19 21.25 26.93
CA GLY A 95 -2.46 21.60 27.59
C GLY A 95 -3.73 20.97 27.00
N LEU A 96 -3.66 20.25 25.87
CA LEU A 96 -4.86 19.77 25.16
C LEU A 96 -5.33 18.37 25.60
N VAL A 97 -4.55 17.66 26.40
CA VAL A 97 -4.85 16.27 26.81
C VAL A 97 -5.52 16.22 28.17
N THR A 98 -6.74 16.75 28.24
CA THR A 98 -7.72 16.26 29.23
C THR A 98 -8.65 15.32 28.49
N SER A 99 -8.29 14.03 28.44
CA SER A 99 -9.14 13.01 27.81
C SER A 99 -10.47 12.90 28.56
N SER A 100 -11.58 13.20 27.90
CA SER A 100 -12.95 12.91 28.37
C SER A 100 -13.40 11.48 28.04
N LEU A 101 -12.47 10.56 27.76
CA LEU A 101 -12.77 9.14 27.57
C LEU A 101 -12.69 8.45 28.94
N PRO A 102 -13.77 7.78 29.41
CA PRO A 102 -13.75 7.05 30.66
C PRO A 102 -12.75 5.88 30.59
N GLN A 103 -12.00 5.70 31.69
CA GLN A 103 -11.13 4.56 31.95
C GLN A 103 -11.93 3.27 32.11
#